data_AF-A0A517SWA3-F1
#
_entry.id   AF-A0A517SWA3-F1
#
_cell.length_a   1.000
_cell.length_b   1.000
_cell.length_c   1.000
_cell.angle_alpha   90.00
_cell.angle_beta   90.00
_cell.angle_gamma   90.00
#
_symmetry.space_group_name_H-M   'P 1'
#
loop_
_entity.id
_entity.type
_entity.pdbx_description
1 polymer ?
#
loop_
_entity_poly.entity_id
_entity_poly.type
_entity_poly.pdbx_seq_one_letter_code
_entity_poly.pdbx_strand_id
1 'polypeptide(L)'
;MRLRGLLTPLGSGNRYTGASKRIDYQRVQHFIMQQIKIFKAVDSEIGDLESQINRFLRKNKVRVLSISGNHSSSPSQSAGPMNTFSGGDVTIILLFEIEEAGR
;
A
#
# COMPACT_ATOMS: atom_id res chain seq x y z
N MET A 1 -62.93 -58.34 -14.96
CA MET A 1 -62.43 -59.19 -13.86
C MET A 1 -60.95 -59.51 -14.13
N ARG A 2 -60.13 -59.50 -13.06
CA ARG A 2 -58.66 -59.69 -12.98
C ARG A 2 -57.79 -58.50 -13.43
N LEU A 3 -56.77 -58.06 -12.69
CA LEU A 3 -56.42 -58.16 -11.27
C LEU A 3 -55.32 -57.09 -11.03
N ARG A 4 -55.32 -56.43 -9.87
CA ARG A 4 -54.28 -55.49 -9.43
C ARG A 4 -52.94 -56.18 -9.17
N GLY A 5 -51.85 -55.43 -9.31
CA GLY A 5 -50.65 -55.56 -8.47
C GLY A 5 -49.32 -55.36 -9.18
N LEU A 6 -48.65 -54.23 -8.98
CA LEU A 6 -47.46 -54.14 -8.12
C LEU A 6 -46.95 -52.69 -8.07
N LEU A 7 -46.87 -52.13 -6.86
CA LEU A 7 -46.04 -50.96 -6.54
C LEU A 7 -44.60 -51.41 -6.33
N THR A 8 -43.64 -50.61 -6.80
CA THR A 8 -42.29 -50.47 -6.19
C THR A 8 -41.79 -49.02 -6.36
N PRO A 9 -40.84 -48.57 -5.51
CA PRO A 9 -40.90 -47.25 -4.89
C PRO A 9 -39.94 -46.18 -5.45
N LEU A 10 -40.21 -44.94 -5.02
CA LEU A 10 -39.38 -43.73 -4.96
C LEU A 10 -37.88 -43.89 -5.27
N GLY A 11 -37.46 -43.32 -6.41
CA GLY A 11 -36.08 -42.96 -6.71
C GLY A 11 -35.91 -41.44 -6.70
N SER A 12 -35.26 -40.93 -5.66
CA SER A 12 -34.87 -39.53 -5.43
C SER A 12 -33.79 -39.09 -6.42
N GLY A 13 -34.19 -38.63 -7.60
CA GLY A 13 -33.30 -37.94 -8.53
C GLY A 13 -33.21 -36.46 -8.22
N ASN A 14 -32.47 -36.09 -7.16
CA ASN A 14 -32.07 -34.70 -6.90
C ASN A 14 -31.20 -34.25 -8.10
N ARG A 15 -31.81 -33.56 -9.07
CA ARG A 15 -31.09 -32.96 -10.17
C ARG A 15 -30.32 -31.78 -9.62
N TYR A 16 -29.13 -32.06 -9.08
CA TYR A 16 -28.02 -31.11 -9.06
C TYR A 16 -27.71 -30.78 -10.52
N THR A 17 -28.49 -29.86 -11.08
CA THR A 17 -28.10 -29.09 -12.25
C THR A 17 -26.91 -28.27 -11.77
N GLY A 18 -25.73 -28.86 -11.91
CA GLY A 18 -24.45 -28.21 -11.69
C GLY A 18 -24.29 -27.11 -12.72
N ALA A 19 -25.01 -26.01 -12.53
CA ALA A 19 -24.58 -24.71 -12.99
C ALA A 19 -23.21 -24.51 -12.35
N SER A 20 -22.18 -24.87 -13.10
CA SER A 20 -20.79 -24.61 -12.77
C SER A 20 -20.70 -23.11 -12.55
N LYS A 21 -20.76 -22.70 -11.27
CA LYS A 21 -20.35 -21.38 -10.83
C LYS A 21 -18.88 -21.32 -11.21
N ARG A 22 -18.61 -20.84 -12.43
CA ARG A 22 -17.34 -20.24 -12.78
C ARG A 22 -17.20 -19.09 -11.80
N ILE A 23 -16.51 -19.36 -10.69
CA ILE A 23 -16.02 -18.31 -9.82
C ILE A 23 -15.01 -17.59 -10.70
N ASP A 24 -15.42 -16.43 -11.21
CA ASP A 24 -14.56 -15.55 -11.98
C ASP A 24 -13.47 -15.06 -11.02
N TYR A 25 -12.33 -15.76 -11.00
CA TYR A 25 -11.09 -15.31 -10.35
C TYR A 25 -10.51 -14.04 -10.98
N GLN A 26 -11.21 -13.41 -11.93
CA GLN A 26 -10.74 -12.31 -12.79
C GLN A 26 -10.94 -10.92 -12.18
N ARG A 27 -11.24 -10.82 -10.89
CA ARG A 27 -11.30 -9.53 -10.20
C ARG A 27 -10.53 -9.58 -8.90
N VAL A 28 -9.21 -9.77 -9.01
CA VAL A 28 -8.29 -9.29 -7.98
C VAL A 28 -8.46 -7.78 -7.98
N GLN A 29 -9.22 -7.26 -7.02
CA GLN A 29 -9.34 -5.82 -6.84
C GLN A 29 -7.95 -5.30 -6.48
N HIS A 30 -7.40 -4.42 -7.31
CA HIS A 30 -6.18 -3.72 -6.98
C HIS A 30 -6.50 -2.73 -5.86
N PHE A 31 -6.02 -3.01 -4.66
CA PHE A 31 -6.17 -2.09 -3.54
C PHE A 31 -5.05 -1.07 -3.62
N ILE A 32 -5.43 0.16 -3.95
CA ILE A 32 -4.54 1.31 -3.85
C ILE A 32 -4.58 1.78 -2.40
N MET A 33 -3.46 1.67 -1.70
CA MET A 33 -3.34 2.09 -0.31
C MET A 33 -2.53 3.39 -0.21
N GLN A 34 -3.16 4.43 0.33
CA GLN A 34 -2.47 5.67 0.68
C GLN A 34 -1.64 5.50 1.96
N GLN A 35 -0.40 5.97 1.91
CA GLN A 35 0.55 5.88 3.00
C GLN A 35 1.36 7.17 3.13
N ILE A 36 1.90 7.38 4.32
CA ILE A 36 2.76 8.51 4.65
C ILE A 36 4.12 7.98 5.07
N LYS A 37 5.18 8.61 4.61
CA LYS A 37 6.54 8.34 5.07
C LYS A 37 7.26 9.64 5.38
N ILE A 38 7.93 9.68 6.52
CA ILE A 38 8.68 10.83 6.99
C ILE A 38 10.17 10.51 6.87
N PHE A 39 10.91 11.43 6.29
CA PHE A 39 12.37 11.41 6.22
C PHE A 39 12.91 12.59 7.00
N LYS A 40 13.92 12.35 7.83
CA LYS A 40 14.61 13.38 8.61
C LYS A 40 16.11 13.26 8.38
N ALA A 41 16.78 14.38 8.20
CA ALA A 41 18.24 14.49 8.17
C ALA A 41 18.68 15.86 8.68
N VAL A 42 19.99 16.11 8.66
CA VAL A 42 20.59 17.44 8.86
C VAL A 42 21.04 18.00 7.51
N ASP A 43 21.17 19.32 7.39
CA ASP A 43 21.56 19.99 6.14
C ASP A 43 22.83 19.42 5.48
N SER A 44 23.81 18.97 6.27
CA SER A 44 25.06 18.37 5.77
C SER A 44 24.88 17.02 5.08
N GLU A 45 23.74 16.36 5.27
CA GLU A 45 23.45 15.01 4.79
C GLU A 45 22.37 14.99 3.68
N ILE A 46 22.10 16.14 3.07
CA ILE A 46 20.99 16.28 2.12
C ILE A 46 21.12 15.37 0.88
N GLY A 47 22.35 15.13 0.41
CA GLY A 47 22.61 14.22 -0.70
C GLY A 47 22.30 12.76 -0.35
N ASP A 48 22.60 12.34 0.88
CA ASP A 48 22.26 11.00 1.35
C ASP A 48 20.76 10.85 1.55
N LEU A 49 20.09 11.90 2.06
CA LEU A 49 18.63 11.96 2.18
C LEU A 49 17.95 11.78 0.81
N GLU A 50 18.43 12.49 -0.21
CA GLU A 50 17.92 12.37 -1.58
C GLU A 50 18.10 10.95 -2.13
N SER A 51 19.29 10.36 -1.94
CA SER A 51 19.57 8.98 -2.36
C SER A 51 18.64 7.97 -1.68
N GLN A 52 18.36 8.15 -0.39
CA GLN A 52 17.43 7.30 0.36
C GLN A 52 15.99 7.42 -0.14
N ILE A 53 15.50 8.64 -0.37
CA ILE A 53 14.16 8.89 -0.93
C ILE A 53 14.06 8.23 -2.30
N ASN A 54 15.00 8.49 -3.21
CA ASN A 54 15.00 7.94 -4.56
C ASN A 54 15.03 6.40 -4.56
N ARG A 55 15.85 5.80 -3.69
CA ARG A 55 15.88 4.34 -3.50
C ARG A 55 14.54 3.80 -3.01
N PHE A 56 13.90 4.48 -2.05
CA PHE A 56 12.58 4.12 -1.56
C PHE A 56 11.53 4.15 -2.67
N LEU A 57 11.50 5.23 -3.47
CA LEU A 57 10.54 5.38 -4.56
C LEU A 57 10.69 4.25 -5.59
N ARG A 58 11.92 3.96 -6.01
CA ARG A 58 12.24 2.93 -7.01
C ARG A 58 11.93 1.51 -6.51
N LYS A 59 12.31 1.20 -5.27
CA LYS A 59 12.14 -0.15 -4.70
C LYS A 59 10.67 -0.54 -4.58
N ASN A 60 9.83 0.41 -4.16
CA ASN A 60 8.44 0.13 -3.81
C ASN A 60 7.45 0.45 -4.94
N LYS A 61 7.92 0.96 -6.09
CA LYS A 61 7.09 1.37 -7.24
C LYS A 61 5.91 2.25 -6.81
N VAL A 62 6.19 3.19 -5.92
CA VAL A 62 5.16 4.05 -5.32
C VAL A 62 4.70 5.10 -6.33
N ARG A 63 3.43 5.47 -6.24
CA ARG A 63 2.90 6.67 -6.89
C ARG A 63 2.93 7.81 -5.88
N VAL A 64 3.76 8.81 -6.12
CA VAL A 64 3.84 9.99 -5.23
C VAL A 64 2.62 10.87 -5.45
N LEU A 65 1.95 11.25 -4.36
CA LEU A 65 0.82 12.17 -4.37
C LEU A 65 1.24 13.58 -3.95
N SER A 66 2.05 13.69 -2.90
CA SER A 66 2.54 14.96 -2.39
C SER A 66 3.88 14.79 -1.69
N ILE A 67 4.73 15.81 -1.82
CA ILE A 67 5.97 15.98 -1.08
C ILE A 67 5.86 17.32 -0.37
N SER A 68 5.91 17.30 0.95
CA SER A 68 6.04 18.50 1.76
C SER A 68 7.29 18.41 2.62
N GLY A 69 7.79 19.55 3.08
CA GLY A 69 8.96 19.56 3.93
C GLY A 69 9.14 20.90 4.61
N ASN A 70 10.01 20.90 5.61
CA ASN A 70 10.46 22.09 6.30
C ASN A 70 11.99 22.19 6.15
N HIS A 71 12.47 23.36 5.72
CA HIS A 71 13.84 23.81 6.02
C HIS A 71 13.71 24.77 7.21
N SER A 72 13.72 24.24 8.43
CA SER A 72 13.83 25.14 9.58
C SER A 72 15.26 25.65 9.61
N SER A 73 15.45 26.94 9.34
CA SER A 73 16.65 27.63 9.80
C SER A 73 16.72 27.41 11.31
N SER A 74 17.77 26.74 11.81
CA SER A 74 18.05 26.65 13.23
C SER A 74 17.88 28.06 13.84
N PRO A 75 17.10 28.24 14.93
CA PRO A 75 17.01 29.55 15.56
C PRO A 75 18.42 29.94 15.97
N SER A 76 18.90 31.07 15.45
CA SER A 76 20.21 31.63 15.74
C SER A 76 20.35 31.83 17.25
N GLN A 77 20.83 30.81 17.96
CA GLN A 77 21.20 30.92 19.36
C GLN A 77 22.46 31.79 19.39
N SER A 78 22.26 33.07 19.74
CA SER A 78 23.25 33.97 20.34
C SER A 78 24.70 33.67 19.96
N ALA A 79 25.17 34.33 18.89
CA ALA A 79 26.53 34.26 18.38
C ALA A 79 27.58 34.55 19.47
N GLY A 80 28.16 33.49 20.03
CA GLY A 80 29.52 33.49 20.56
C GLY A 80 30.52 33.21 19.42
N PRO A 81 31.75 33.75 19.44
CA PRO A 81 32.68 33.72 18.30
C PRO A 81 33.18 32.33 17.82
N MET A 82 32.59 31.24 18.28
CA MET A 82 33.14 29.88 18.12
C MET A 82 32.09 28.80 17.81
N ASN A 83 30.94 29.17 17.24
CA ASN A 83 29.89 28.20 16.90
C ASN A 83 29.80 28.00 15.38
N THR A 84 30.59 27.05 14.85
CA THR A 84 30.69 26.79 13.40
C THR A 84 29.65 25.77 12.89
N PHE A 85 28.84 25.15 13.76
CA PHE A 85 27.93 24.09 13.32
C PHE A 85 26.60 24.10 14.09
N SER A 86 25.57 24.69 13.50
CA SER A 86 24.20 24.21 13.71
C SER A 86 23.54 24.07 12.34
N GLY A 87 23.80 22.94 11.67
CA GLY A 87 23.05 22.56 10.48
C GLY A 87 21.57 22.48 10.82
N GLY A 88 20.71 23.04 9.99
CA GLY A 88 19.27 22.93 10.16
C GLY A 88 18.82 21.48 10.05
N ASP A 89 17.79 21.12 10.81
CA ASP A 89 17.07 19.87 10.60
C ASP A 89 16.26 19.98 9.30
N VAL A 90 16.39 18.99 8.42
CA VAL A 90 15.60 18.84 7.19
C VAL A 90 14.58 17.74 7.44
N THR A 91 13.30 18.07 7.25
CA THR A 91 12.21 17.07 7.33
C THR A 91 11.42 17.06 6.03
N ILE A 92 11.23 15.87 5.46
CA ILE A 92 10.43 15.65 4.26
C ILE A 92 9.31 14.64 4.59
N ILE A 93 8.08 15.01 4.29
CA ILE A 93 6.89 14.18 4.44
C ILE A 93 6.41 13.81 3.04
N LEU A 94 6.35 12.52 2.77
CA LEU A 94 5.91 11.94 1.52
C LEU A 94 4.54 11.32 1.71
N LEU A 95 3.54 11.80 0.98
CA LEU A 95 2.25 11.14 0.80
C LEU A 95 2.30 10.38 -0.53
N PHE A 96 2.04 9.08 -0.50
CA PHE A 96 2.15 8.22 -1.67
C PHE A 96 1.15 7.07 -1.62
N GLU A 97 0.98 6.42 -2.76
CA GLU A 97 0.17 5.22 -2.92
C GLU A 97 1.05 4.02 -3.26
N ILE A 98 0.73 2.86 -2.67
CA ILE A 98 1.25 1.55 -3.09
C ILE A 98 0.08 0.73 -3.62
N GLU A 99 0.32 0.10 -4.77
CA GLU A 99 -0.56 -0.91 -5.32
C GLU A 99 -0.16 -2.27 -4.73
N GLU A 100 -0.98 -2.81 -3.83
CA GLU A 100 -0.79 -4.17 -3.34
C GLU A 100 -1.65 -5.11 -4.19
N ALA A 101 -1.01 -6.02 -4.92
CA ALA A 101 -1.72 -7.14 -5.53
C ALA A 101 -2.30 -7.96 -4.38
N GLY A 102 -3.63 -8.08 -4.32
CA GLY A 102 -4.33 -8.85 -3.30
C GLY A 102 -3.69 -10.23 -3.15
N ARG A 103 -3.13 -10.50 -1.96
CA ARG A 103 -2.46 -11.76 -1.64
C ARG A 103 -3.44 -12.93 -1.60
#